data_AF-A0A2W2BYJ5-F1
#
_entry.id   AF-A0A2W2BYJ5-F1
#
_cell.length_a   1.000
_cell.length_b   1.000
_cell.length_c   1.000
_cell.angle_alpha   90.00
_cell.angle_beta   90.00
_cell.angle_gamma   90.00
#
_symmetry.space_group_name_H-M   'P 1'
#
loop_
_entity.id
_entity.type
_entity.pdbx_description
1 polymer ?
#
loop_
_entity_poly.entity_id
_entity_poly.type
_entity_poly.pdbx_seq_one_letter_code
_entity_poly.pdbx_strand_id
1 'polypeptide(L)'
;MFLACGTALADCPVGDIEKALASPLEGLKSVEREVSDVQSTEGGLWRIYTAGDGSLQSLLRIDGGESGMSERRLSVAGANAYGIAVTRVDYLRHAFIDEGGPNGTARRTTEYFYYCDGKLLEPPREYATLDSTEYAKAGAAARKAMLDDKDIVDVTKALKR
;
A
#
# COMPACT_ATOMS: atom_id res chain seq x y z
N MET A 1 42.83 14.10 -6.65
CA MET A 1 41.43 14.20 -7.11
C MET A 1 40.72 12.97 -6.56
N PHE A 2 40.08 13.11 -5.39
CA PHE A 2 39.43 11.98 -4.71
C PHE A 2 38.16 11.61 -5.48
N LEU A 3 38.05 10.34 -5.86
CA LEU A 3 36.80 9.74 -6.35
C LEU A 3 35.78 9.80 -5.21
N ALA A 4 34.80 10.70 -5.34
CA ALA A 4 33.58 10.66 -4.55
C ALA A 4 32.76 9.46 -5.05
N CYS A 5 32.90 8.32 -4.37
CA CYS A 5 32.03 7.16 -4.57
C CYS A 5 30.62 7.57 -4.12
N GLY A 6 29.66 7.58 -5.04
CA GLY A 6 28.29 8.00 -4.79
C GLY A 6 27.62 7.11 -3.74
N THR A 7 27.35 7.68 -2.57
CA THR A 7 26.48 7.09 -1.53
C THR A 7 25.01 7.21 -1.96
N ALA A 8 24.57 6.40 -2.93
CA ALA A 8 23.25 6.64 -3.57
C ALA A 8 22.19 5.53 -3.47
N LEU A 9 22.49 4.30 -2.99
CA LEU A 9 21.46 3.23 -2.94
C LEU A 9 21.59 2.24 -1.77
N ALA A 10 22.50 2.44 -0.82
CA ALA A 10 22.78 1.45 0.23
C ALA A 10 21.79 1.46 1.42
N ASP A 11 20.93 2.47 1.57
CA ASP A 11 20.15 2.68 2.80
C ASP A 11 18.68 2.24 2.74
N CYS A 12 18.14 1.92 1.56
CA CYS A 12 16.74 1.52 1.44
C CYS A 12 16.61 -0.02 1.49
N PRO A 13 16.03 -0.60 2.55
CA PRO A 13 15.96 -2.05 2.70
C PRO A 13 14.81 -2.62 1.87
N VAL A 14 14.91 -2.53 0.53
CA VAL A 14 13.84 -2.92 -0.41
C VAL A 14 13.42 -4.37 -0.20
N GLY A 15 14.37 -5.28 0.01
CA GLY A 15 14.04 -6.69 0.28
C GLY A 15 13.21 -6.89 1.56
N ASP A 16 13.45 -6.10 2.60
CA ASP A 16 12.64 -6.16 3.82
C ASP A 16 11.25 -5.54 3.62
N ILE A 17 11.14 -4.47 2.82
CA ILE A 17 9.86 -3.87 2.43
C ILE A 17 9.02 -4.88 1.64
N GLU A 18 9.61 -5.51 0.63
CA GLU A 18 8.95 -6.54 -0.19
C GLU A 18 8.51 -7.73 0.65
N LYS A 19 9.39 -8.20 1.55
CA LYS A 19 9.05 -9.25 2.50
C LYS A 19 7.89 -8.84 3.41
N ALA A 20 7.86 -7.60 3.92
CA ALA A 20 6.78 -7.11 4.77
C ALA A 20 5.44 -7.03 4.02
N LEU A 21 5.45 -6.60 2.75
CA LEU A 21 4.27 -6.59 1.88
C LEU A 21 3.77 -7.99 1.53
N ALA A 22 4.66 -8.96 1.36
CA ALA A 22 4.31 -10.35 1.07
C ALA A 22 3.94 -11.17 2.32
N SER A 23 4.29 -10.69 3.52
CA SER A 23 4.09 -11.45 4.75
C SER A 23 2.60 -11.70 5.03
N PRO A 24 2.24 -12.91 5.51
CA PRO A 24 0.89 -13.17 5.97
C PRO A 24 0.54 -12.30 7.17
N LEU A 25 -0.73 -11.95 7.30
CA LEU A 25 -1.24 -11.15 8.43
C LEU A 25 -1.79 -12.04 9.56
N GLU A 26 -1.79 -13.35 9.36
CA GLU A 26 -2.23 -14.34 10.35
C GLU A 26 -1.36 -14.28 11.61
N GLY A 27 -2.00 -14.37 12.78
CA GLY A 27 -1.31 -14.30 14.08
C GLY A 27 -0.99 -12.88 14.57
N LEU A 28 -1.21 -11.84 13.75
CA LEU A 28 -1.16 -10.45 14.21
C LEU A 28 -2.44 -10.06 14.93
N LYS A 29 -2.33 -9.12 15.87
CA LYS A 29 -3.51 -8.52 16.50
C LYS A 29 -4.16 -7.57 15.49
N SER A 30 -5.41 -7.81 15.16
CA SER A 30 -6.18 -6.97 14.23
C SER A 30 -7.26 -6.17 14.94
N VAL A 31 -7.41 -4.90 14.54
CA VAL A 31 -8.55 -4.06 14.89
C VAL A 31 -9.16 -3.51 13.61
N GLU A 32 -10.48 -3.60 13.49
CA GLU A 32 -11.22 -2.94 12.42
C GLU A 32 -11.66 -1.54 12.86
N ARG A 33 -11.57 -0.57 11.96
CA ARG A 33 -12.05 0.79 12.17
C ARG A 33 -12.86 1.19 10.94
N GLU A 34 -14.09 1.63 11.17
CA GLU A 34 -14.94 2.16 10.11
C GLU A 34 -14.34 3.46 9.56
N VAL A 35 -14.68 3.77 8.31
CA VAL A 35 -14.24 5.03 7.70
C VAL A 35 -15.33 6.05 7.70
N SER A 36 -14.93 7.22 8.19
CA SER A 36 -15.83 8.34 8.35
C SER A 36 -16.15 9.00 7.00
N ASP A 37 -15.16 9.07 6.10
CA ASP A 37 -15.32 9.64 4.76
C ASP A 37 -15.56 8.51 3.75
N VAL A 38 -16.82 8.15 3.59
CA VAL A 38 -17.24 7.06 2.70
C VAL A 38 -17.05 7.49 1.24
N GLN A 39 -15.99 6.98 0.60
CA GLN A 39 -15.71 7.19 -0.83
C GLN A 39 -16.18 6.02 -1.73
N SER A 40 -16.85 5.03 -1.15
CA SER A 40 -17.41 3.86 -1.83
C SER A 40 -18.91 3.79 -1.60
N THR A 41 -19.66 3.35 -2.61
CA THR A 41 -21.11 3.08 -2.50
C THR A 41 -21.44 2.01 -1.47
N GLU A 42 -20.51 1.12 -1.18
CA GLU A 42 -20.67 -0.02 -0.27
C GLU A 42 -19.93 0.20 1.07
N GLY A 43 -19.37 1.39 1.27
CA GLY A 43 -18.57 1.71 2.45
C GLY A 43 -17.11 1.30 2.31
N GLY A 44 -16.33 1.63 3.33
CA GLY A 44 -14.95 1.20 3.39
C GLY A 44 -14.49 0.98 4.82
N LEU A 45 -13.47 0.14 4.96
CA LEU A 45 -12.99 -0.41 6.22
C LEU A 45 -11.47 -0.20 6.32
N TRP A 46 -10.99 0.14 7.51
CA TRP A 46 -9.58 0.01 7.90
C TRP A 46 -9.38 -1.26 8.70
N ARG A 47 -8.35 -2.04 8.37
CA ARG A 47 -7.82 -3.10 9.23
C ARG A 47 -6.42 -2.74 9.67
N ILE A 48 -6.24 -2.59 10.98
CA ILE A 48 -4.98 -2.20 11.60
C ILE A 48 -4.37 -3.46 12.23
N TYR A 49 -3.19 -3.85 11.79
CA TYR A 49 -2.46 -5.02 12.27
C TYR A 49 -1.24 -4.61 13.07
N THR A 50 -1.18 -5.04 14.33
CA THR A 50 -0.07 -4.77 15.25
C THR A 50 0.62 -6.04 15.71
N ALA A 51 1.90 -5.92 16.01
CA ALA A 51 2.65 -6.96 16.70
C ALA A 51 2.23 -7.04 18.18
N GLY A 52 2.73 -8.06 18.89
CA GLY A 52 2.42 -8.28 20.31
C GLY A 52 2.84 -7.12 21.23
N ASP A 53 3.81 -6.30 20.82
CA ASP A 53 4.26 -5.09 21.51
C ASP A 53 3.42 -3.84 21.19
N GLY A 54 2.41 -3.97 20.31
CA GLY A 54 1.55 -2.88 19.86
C GLY A 54 2.12 -2.06 18.70
N SER A 55 3.31 -2.38 18.18
CA SER A 55 3.87 -1.70 17.01
C SER A 55 3.05 -1.99 15.75
N LEU A 56 2.87 -0.98 14.89
CA LEU A 56 2.19 -1.15 13.61
C LEU A 56 3.03 -2.04 12.69
N GLN A 57 2.42 -3.12 12.19
CA GLN A 57 3.04 -4.03 11.21
C GLN A 57 2.44 -3.82 9.83
N SER A 58 1.11 -3.70 9.76
CA SER A 58 0.43 -3.45 8.49
C SER A 58 -0.89 -2.71 8.69
N LEU A 59 -1.28 -1.94 7.68
CA LEU A 59 -2.56 -1.25 7.60
C LEU A 59 -3.20 -1.55 6.26
N LEU A 60 -4.46 -1.99 6.26
CA LEU A 60 -5.23 -2.24 5.05
C LEU A 60 -6.41 -1.28 4.98
N ARG A 61 -6.57 -0.62 3.84
CA ARG A 61 -7.79 0.05 3.42
C ARG A 61 -8.50 -0.83 2.41
N ILE A 62 -9.77 -1.13 2.64
CA ILE A 62 -10.62 -1.82 1.67
C ILE A 62 -11.81 -0.92 1.34
N ASP A 63 -11.96 -0.60 0.07
CA ASP A 63 -13.07 0.15 -0.51
C ASP A 63 -13.82 -0.77 -1.46
N GLY A 64 -15.04 -1.19 -1.09
CA GLY A 64 -15.90 -2.05 -1.90
C GLY A 64 -16.60 -1.30 -3.03
N GLY A 65 -17.44 -1.96 -3.81
CA GLY A 65 -18.18 -1.32 -4.90
C GLY A 65 -18.70 -2.33 -5.92
N GLU A 66 -19.82 -1.97 -6.55
CA GLU A 66 -20.54 -2.86 -7.47
C GLU A 66 -19.71 -3.28 -8.70
N SER A 67 -18.77 -2.44 -9.16
CA SER A 67 -17.87 -2.75 -10.29
C SER A 67 -16.53 -3.31 -9.88
N GLY A 68 -16.20 -3.36 -8.59
CA GLY A 68 -14.87 -3.73 -8.16
C GLY A 68 -14.51 -3.25 -6.77
N MET A 69 -13.29 -3.59 -6.37
CA MET A 69 -12.71 -3.27 -5.09
C MET A 69 -11.37 -2.57 -5.27
N SER A 70 -11.09 -1.62 -4.39
CA SER A 70 -9.75 -1.09 -4.18
C SER A 70 -9.24 -1.53 -2.81
N GLU A 71 -8.06 -2.12 -2.78
CA GLU A 71 -7.33 -2.42 -1.55
C GLU A 71 -6.03 -1.64 -1.55
N ARG A 72 -5.74 -0.95 -0.45
CA ARG A 72 -4.41 -0.37 -0.20
C ARG A 72 -3.82 -1.01 1.03
N ARG A 73 -2.66 -1.63 0.89
CA ARG A 73 -1.90 -2.23 1.98
C ARG A 73 -0.63 -1.45 2.21
N LEU A 74 -0.45 -0.92 3.42
CA LEU A 74 0.82 -0.43 3.92
C LEU A 74 1.42 -1.50 4.81
N SER A 75 2.70 -1.83 4.62
CA SER A 75 3.45 -2.74 5.50
C SER A 75 4.78 -2.11 5.91
N VAL A 76 5.11 -2.24 7.20
CA VAL A 76 6.23 -1.55 7.85
C VAL A 76 7.44 -2.48 7.91
N ALA A 77 8.57 -2.06 7.34
CA ALA A 77 9.87 -2.72 7.53
C ALA A 77 10.68 -2.04 8.65
N GLY A 78 10.40 -0.75 8.91
CA GLY A 78 10.93 0.03 10.03
C GLY A 78 10.36 1.44 10.04
N ALA A 79 10.69 2.24 11.05
CA ALA A 79 10.16 3.61 11.16
C ALA A 79 10.49 4.51 9.95
N ASN A 80 11.61 4.22 9.30
CA ASN A 80 12.08 4.96 8.11
C ASN A 80 11.81 4.23 6.80
N ALA A 81 11.24 3.01 6.82
CA ALA A 81 11.12 2.15 5.65
C ALA A 81 9.79 1.40 5.63
N TYR A 82 8.97 1.64 4.60
CA TYR A 82 7.69 0.96 4.43
C TYR A 82 7.31 0.87 2.96
N GLY A 83 6.41 -0.07 2.65
CA GLY A 83 5.85 -0.26 1.32
C GLY A 83 4.36 0.00 1.32
N ILE A 84 3.84 0.48 0.19
CA ILE A 84 2.41 0.57 -0.07
C ILE A 84 2.11 -0.19 -1.36
N ALA A 85 1.22 -1.17 -1.28
CA ALA A 85 0.63 -1.84 -2.43
C ALA A 85 -0.79 -1.31 -2.64
N VAL A 86 -1.09 -0.84 -3.85
CA VAL A 86 -2.43 -0.40 -4.26
C VAL A 86 -2.96 -1.41 -5.27
N THR A 87 -3.90 -2.23 -4.84
CA THR A 87 -4.55 -3.25 -5.66
C THR A 87 -5.94 -2.80 -6.09
N ARG A 88 -6.19 -2.83 -7.40
CA ARG A 88 -7.53 -2.68 -7.97
C ARG A 88 -7.99 -4.01 -8.54
N VAL A 89 -9.19 -4.42 -8.16
CA VAL A 89 -9.89 -5.57 -8.71
C VAL A 89 -11.15 -5.06 -9.41
N ASP A 90 -11.25 -5.26 -10.72
CA ASP A 90 -12.47 -4.99 -11.48
C ASP A 90 -13.25 -6.30 -11.63
N TYR A 91 -14.54 -6.28 -11.31
CA TYR A 91 -15.41 -7.46 -11.37
C TYR A 91 -16.02 -7.65 -12.77
N LEU A 92 -16.28 -8.91 -13.11
CA LEU A 92 -17.07 -9.32 -14.26
C LEU A 92 -18.55 -9.02 -13.97
N ARG A 93 -19.14 -8.03 -14.66
CA ARG A 93 -20.58 -7.75 -14.58
C ARG A 93 -21.40 -8.67 -15.48
N HIS A 94 -21.18 -9.98 -15.43
CA HIS A 94 -21.94 -10.95 -16.24
C HIS A 94 -22.39 -12.13 -15.38
N ALA A 95 -23.69 -12.15 -15.06
CA ALA A 95 -24.35 -13.16 -14.22
C ALA A 95 -24.42 -14.58 -14.84
N PHE A 96 -23.73 -14.85 -15.95
CA PHE A 96 -23.83 -16.08 -16.75
C PHE A 96 -22.48 -16.80 -16.95
N ILE A 97 -21.41 -16.37 -16.26
CA ILE A 97 -20.12 -17.07 -16.29
C ILE A 97 -20.05 -17.99 -15.06
N ASP A 98 -20.38 -19.26 -15.26
CA ASP A 98 -20.51 -20.26 -14.18
C ASP A 98 -19.21 -20.47 -13.40
N GLU A 99 -18.04 -20.32 -14.03
CA GLU A 99 -16.73 -20.51 -13.38
C GLU A 99 -16.32 -19.33 -12.48
N GLY A 100 -16.86 -18.12 -12.71
CA GLY A 100 -16.51 -16.91 -11.95
C GLY A 100 -17.54 -16.48 -10.90
N GLY A 101 -18.78 -16.99 -11.01
CA GLY A 101 -19.92 -16.50 -10.24
C GLY A 101 -20.29 -15.04 -10.58
N PRO A 102 -21.27 -14.44 -9.88
CA PRO A 102 -21.77 -13.10 -10.18
C PRO A 102 -20.73 -11.97 -9.99
N ASN A 103 -19.59 -12.26 -9.35
CA ASN A 103 -18.51 -11.31 -9.04
C ASN A 103 -17.12 -11.83 -9.46
N GLY A 104 -17.02 -12.62 -10.54
CA GLY A 104 -15.71 -13.11 -11.01
C GLY A 104 -14.71 -11.97 -11.27
N THR A 105 -13.40 -12.19 -11.09
CA THR A 105 -12.40 -11.14 -11.31
C THR A 105 -12.11 -10.97 -12.80
N ALA A 106 -12.40 -9.79 -13.35
CA ALA A 106 -12.09 -9.44 -14.74
C ALA A 106 -10.64 -9.01 -14.89
N ARG A 107 -10.16 -8.20 -13.96
CA ARG A 107 -8.79 -7.67 -13.94
C ARG A 107 -8.34 -7.44 -12.51
N ARG A 108 -7.08 -7.77 -12.23
CA ARG A 108 -6.39 -7.39 -10.99
C ARG A 108 -5.11 -6.67 -11.36
N THR A 109 -4.94 -5.45 -10.86
CA THR A 109 -3.73 -4.66 -11.06
C THR A 109 -3.21 -4.23 -9.69
N THR A 110 -1.92 -4.43 -9.44
CA THR A 110 -1.27 -3.96 -8.20
C THR A 110 -0.11 -3.05 -8.55
N GLU A 111 -0.11 -1.85 -7.97
CA GLU A 111 1.00 -0.91 -8.02
C GLU A 111 1.73 -0.92 -6.67
N TYR A 112 3.06 -0.89 -6.71
CA TYR A 112 3.91 -0.91 -5.52
C TYR A 112 4.68 0.39 -5.40
N PHE A 113 4.70 0.96 -4.21
CA PHE A 113 5.45 2.17 -3.87
C PHE A 113 6.30 1.89 -2.63
N TYR A 114 7.60 2.12 -2.73
CA TYR A 114 8.53 1.91 -1.62
C TYR A 114 9.02 3.25 -1.09
N TYR A 115 9.03 3.43 0.23
CA TYR A 115 9.45 4.67 0.85
C TYR A 115 10.60 4.42 1.81
N CYS A 116 11.63 5.24 1.69
CA CYS A 116 12.80 5.23 2.54
C CYS A 116 13.13 6.66 2.96
N ASP A 117 13.28 6.87 4.27
CA ASP A 117 13.48 8.19 4.87
C ASP A 117 12.43 9.23 4.48
N GLY A 118 11.17 8.80 4.31
CA GLY A 118 10.05 9.64 3.89
C GLY A 118 10.02 9.94 2.39
N LYS A 119 10.99 9.46 1.61
CA LYS A 119 11.06 9.69 0.16
C LYS A 119 10.60 8.46 -0.60
N LEU A 120 9.88 8.67 -1.70
CA LEU A 120 9.55 7.61 -2.64
C LEU A 120 10.85 7.13 -3.31
N LEU A 121 11.05 5.82 -3.35
CA LEU A 121 12.07 5.19 -4.17
C LEU A 121 11.56 5.14 -5.61
N GLU A 122 12.16 5.95 -6.46
CA GLU A 122 11.92 5.93 -7.90
C GLU A 122 12.92 4.98 -8.57
N PRO A 123 12.46 4.10 -9.49
CA PRO A 123 13.39 3.31 -10.28
C PRO A 123 14.30 4.23 -11.09
N PRO A 124 15.58 3.86 -11.32
CA PRO A 124 16.44 4.65 -12.19
C PRO A 124 15.79 4.83 -13.57
N ARG A 125 15.88 6.03 -14.14
CA ARG A 125 15.20 6.39 -15.40
C ARG A 125 15.46 5.41 -16.55
N GLU A 126 16.64 4.81 -16.58
CA GLU A 126 17.05 3.80 -17.57
C GLU A 126 16.29 2.46 -17.46
N TYR A 127 15.70 2.16 -16.30
CA TYR A 127 14.86 0.99 -16.06
C TYR A 127 13.38 1.35 -15.88
N ALA A 128 13.03 2.64 -15.93
CA ALA A 128 11.66 3.09 -15.77
C ALA A 128 10.84 2.73 -17.01
N THR A 129 9.97 1.73 -16.87
CA THR A 129 8.97 1.37 -17.89
C THR A 129 7.68 2.20 -17.77
N LEU A 130 7.55 2.98 -16.70
CA LEU A 130 6.43 3.85 -16.39
C LEU A 130 6.85 5.32 -16.53
N ASP A 131 5.89 6.19 -16.82
CA ASP A 131 6.09 7.63 -16.71
C ASP A 131 6.46 7.99 -15.27
N SER A 132 7.68 8.49 -15.06
CA SER A 132 8.20 8.80 -13.73
C SER A 132 7.38 9.85 -12.99
N THR A 133 6.76 10.78 -13.73
CA THR A 133 5.95 11.86 -13.15
C THR A 133 4.63 11.31 -12.62
N GLU A 134 3.95 10.49 -13.42
CA GLU A 134 2.70 9.86 -12.98
C GLU A 134 2.94 8.84 -11.86
N TYR A 135 4.04 8.08 -11.90
CA TYR A 135 4.43 7.19 -10.79
C TYR A 135 4.67 7.97 -9.49
N ALA A 136 5.43 9.06 -9.54
CA ALA A 136 5.69 9.90 -8.37
C ALA A 136 4.40 10.50 -7.79
N LYS A 137 3.49 10.95 -8.66
CA LYS A 137 2.17 11.49 -8.28
C LYS A 137 1.28 10.41 -7.65
N ALA A 138 1.22 9.21 -8.24
CA ALA A 138 0.48 8.08 -7.69
C ALA A 138 1.03 7.67 -6.32
N GLY A 139 2.35 7.61 -6.18
CA GLY A 139 3.02 7.36 -4.90
C GLY A 139 2.71 8.45 -3.86
N ALA A 140 2.76 9.72 -4.21
CA ALA A 140 2.41 10.80 -3.27
C ALA A 140 0.96 10.68 -2.79
N ALA A 141 0.03 10.36 -3.69
CA ALA A 141 -1.38 10.14 -3.36
C ALA A 141 -1.57 8.92 -2.44
N ALA A 142 -0.92 7.79 -2.76
CA ALA A 142 -0.98 6.58 -1.95
C ALA A 142 -0.42 6.80 -0.54
N ARG A 143 0.73 7.48 -0.42
CA ARG A 143 1.33 7.84 0.87
C ARG A 143 0.38 8.69 1.70
N LYS A 144 -0.17 9.76 1.11
CA LYS A 144 -1.09 10.65 1.80
C LYS A 144 -2.33 9.90 2.30
N ALA A 145 -2.94 9.06 1.46
CA ALA A 145 -4.11 8.27 1.83
C ALA A 145 -3.83 7.27 2.97
N MET A 146 -2.62 6.72 3.05
CA MET A 146 -2.27 5.68 4.02
C MET A 146 -1.61 6.21 5.31
N LEU A 147 -1.12 7.46 5.33
CA LEU A 147 -0.44 8.03 6.49
C LEU A 147 -1.15 9.22 7.12
N ASP A 148 -1.85 10.02 6.30
CA ASP A 148 -2.41 11.30 6.73
C ASP A 148 -3.94 11.26 6.89
N ASP A 149 -4.56 10.12 6.59
CA ASP A 149 -6.00 9.94 6.81
C ASP A 149 -6.32 10.06 8.31
N LYS A 150 -7.31 10.89 8.61
CA LYS A 150 -7.71 11.26 9.97
C LYS A 150 -8.11 10.05 10.82
N ASP A 151 -8.57 8.97 10.17
CA ASP A 151 -9.00 7.75 10.83
C ASP A 151 -7.83 6.82 11.17
N ILE A 152 -6.60 7.09 10.72
CA ILE A 152 -5.43 6.22 10.97
C ILE A 152 -4.14 6.99 11.32
N VAL A 153 -4.15 8.32 11.27
CA VAL A 153 -2.95 9.15 11.49
C VAL A 153 -2.31 8.91 12.86
N ASP A 154 -3.12 8.52 13.87
CA ASP A 154 -2.67 8.19 15.21
C ASP A 154 -1.78 6.93 15.26
N VAL A 155 -2.09 5.93 14.41
CA VAL A 155 -1.34 4.67 14.36
C VAL A 155 -0.12 4.72 13.43
N THR A 156 -0.08 5.67 12.50
CA THR A 156 1.03 5.84 11.54
C THR A 156 2.04 6.93 11.93
N LYS A 157 1.82 7.65 13.03
CA LYS A 157 2.66 8.79 13.47
C LYS A 157 4.14 8.46 13.69
N ALA A 158 4.48 7.19 13.93
CA ALA A 158 5.86 6.75 14.12
C ALA A 158 6.64 6.60 12.81
N LEU A 159 5.94 6.59 11.66
CA LEU A 159 6.55 6.46 10.33
C LEU A 159 7.01 7.82 9.80
N LYS A 160 8.18 7.84 9.16
CA LYS A 160 8.76 9.02 8.52
C LYS A 160 8.00 9.39 7.24
N ARG A 161 7.82 10.70 6.98
CA ARG A 161 6.97 11.26 5.91
C ARG A 161 7.74 12.20 5.01
#